data_AF-A0A926YHS9-F1
#
_entry.id   AF-A0A926YHS9-F1
#
_cell.length_a   1.000
_cell.length_b   1.000
_cell.length_c   1.000
_cell.angle_alpha   90.00
_cell.angle_beta   90.00
_cell.angle_gamma   90.00
#
_symmetry.space_group_name_H-M   'P 1'
#
loop_
_entity.id
_entity.type
_entity.pdbx_description
1 polymer ?
#
loop_
_entity_poly.entity_id
_entity_poly.type
_entity_poly.pdbx_seq_one_letter_code
_entity_poly.pdbx_strand_id
1 'polypeptide(L)'
;MGSSLDKSSSSKSFLSVQAIVLAEIAWAVFALLFFLLFSVPLPGQGRPVWYSIGTSIFEVVAYFAAALLCFRNWRSPQIVSGRNVWLSIGLGMLCYFVGGLLFTYWETGLGRDAAVSPGDFFYVLTYILLIIGMFLAVAARRLNLEIWQWGIVAAITGIGVLFAWLISSSPALPSGSSLLVQPAIAQTAPATKPSPTRSPAAPAKRQAAPAKPSPTPAASTPAASPTPAIGQPLAPPPAVDQTTPLSTAQQPPAPEWAVAVEELLKPLEVPLGWFYVVIDVLLLIIATTLLLAFWGGRFAQSWRMIAAAAFSLYIADMWFKYATTRLPDYQSGGLLEVFWVFSGVLFGIGAALEHDLSSRSRSRAGGRRRSA
;
A
#
# COMPACT_ATOMS: atom_id res chain seq x y z
N MET A 1 -59.33 -34.53 3.12
CA MET A 1 -58.07 -35.26 2.89
C MET A 1 -57.50 -34.72 1.59
N GLY A 2 -56.48 -33.87 1.48
CA GLY A 2 -55.38 -33.53 2.38
C GLY A 2 -54.05 -33.92 1.73
N SER A 3 -53.55 -33.13 0.77
CA SER A 3 -52.12 -33.12 0.41
C SER A 3 -51.72 -31.82 -0.31
N SER A 4 -51.77 -30.72 0.42
CA SER A 4 -50.77 -29.66 0.26
C SER A 4 -49.42 -30.23 0.71
N LEU A 5 -48.42 -30.36 -0.18
CA LEU A 5 -46.97 -30.41 0.13
C LEU A 5 -46.19 -30.80 -1.13
N ASP A 6 -46.08 -29.89 -2.10
CA ASP A 6 -44.98 -29.92 -3.09
C ASP A 6 -44.55 -28.49 -3.43
N LYS A 7 -44.42 -27.67 -2.38
CA LYS A 7 -43.60 -26.48 -2.44
C LYS A 7 -42.25 -26.85 -1.83
N SER A 8 -41.47 -27.64 -2.57
CA SER A 8 -40.04 -27.78 -2.27
C SER A 8 -39.43 -26.40 -2.48
N SER A 9 -39.34 -25.66 -1.37
CA SER A 9 -38.50 -24.49 -1.24
C SER A 9 -37.10 -24.91 -1.63
N SER A 10 -36.73 -24.63 -2.89
CA SER A 10 -35.34 -24.54 -3.30
C SER A 10 -34.69 -23.60 -2.30
N SER A 11 -33.92 -24.19 -1.38
CA SER A 11 -33.11 -23.47 -0.42
C SER A 11 -32.17 -22.60 -1.23
N LYS A 12 -32.55 -21.33 -1.46
CA LYS A 12 -31.69 -20.35 -2.10
C LYS A 12 -30.41 -20.33 -1.28
N SER A 13 -29.31 -20.73 -1.93
CA SER A 13 -27.96 -20.57 -1.41
C SER A 13 -27.85 -19.18 -0.79
N PHE A 14 -27.49 -19.11 0.49
CA PHE A 14 -27.64 -17.91 1.33
C PHE A 14 -26.87 -16.69 0.79
N LEU A 15 -25.91 -16.89 -0.11
CA LEU A 15 -25.30 -15.84 -0.95
C LEU A 15 -25.12 -16.39 -2.38
N SER A 16 -25.60 -15.64 -3.38
CA SER A 16 -25.27 -15.92 -4.79
C SER A 16 -23.80 -15.57 -5.05
N VAL A 17 -23.11 -16.34 -5.90
CA VAL A 17 -21.73 -16.02 -6.31
C VAL A 17 -21.65 -14.62 -6.91
N GLN A 18 -22.67 -14.20 -7.66
CA GLN A 18 -22.76 -12.84 -8.20
C GLN A 18 -22.78 -11.78 -7.09
N ALA A 19 -23.48 -12.03 -5.98
CA ALA A 19 -23.51 -11.10 -4.86
C ALA A 19 -22.14 -10.99 -4.18
N ILE A 20 -21.42 -12.12 -4.05
CA ILE A 20 -20.06 -12.13 -3.50
C ILE A 20 -19.14 -11.31 -4.42
N VAL A 21 -19.14 -11.57 -5.73
CA VAL A 21 -18.31 -10.83 -6.68
C VAL A 21 -18.63 -9.33 -6.68
N LEU A 22 -19.91 -8.95 -6.63
CA LEU A 22 -20.30 -7.54 -6.55
C LEU A 22 -19.87 -6.88 -5.24
N ALA A 23 -19.96 -7.59 -4.11
CA ALA A 23 -19.51 -7.10 -2.82
C ALA A 23 -17.99 -6.87 -2.79
N GLU A 24 -17.22 -7.82 -3.33
CA GLU A 24 -15.76 -7.74 -3.49
C GLU A 24 -15.35 -6.56 -4.39
N ILE A 25 -16.01 -6.39 -5.54
CA ILE A 25 -15.77 -5.23 -6.43
C ILE A 25 -16.11 -3.92 -5.72
N ALA A 26 -17.26 -3.85 -5.03
CA ALA A 26 -17.65 -2.66 -4.29
C ALA A 26 -16.63 -2.32 -3.19
N TRP A 27 -16.10 -3.32 -2.49
CA TRP A 27 -15.03 -3.15 -1.49
C TRP A 27 -13.76 -2.56 -2.10
N ALA A 28 -13.30 -3.09 -3.24
CA ALA A 28 -12.15 -2.53 -3.96
C ALA A 28 -12.39 -1.09 -4.43
N VAL A 29 -13.59 -0.77 -4.93
CA VAL A 29 -13.93 0.60 -5.35
C VAL A 29 -13.94 1.55 -4.15
N PHE A 30 -14.52 1.15 -3.02
CA PHE A 30 -14.52 1.97 -1.81
C PHE A 30 -13.10 2.19 -1.27
N ALA A 31 -12.27 1.15 -1.27
CA ALA A 31 -10.86 1.28 -0.91
C ALA A 31 -10.15 2.27 -1.85
N LEU A 32 -10.29 2.10 -3.18
CA LEU A 32 -9.68 3.01 -4.14
C LEU A 32 -10.11 4.47 -3.95
N LEU A 33 -11.40 4.71 -3.75
CA LEU A 33 -11.90 6.06 -3.47
C LEU A 33 -11.34 6.60 -2.15
N PHE A 34 -11.24 5.78 -1.11
CA PHE A 34 -10.65 6.17 0.17
C PHE A 34 -9.18 6.59 0.01
N PHE A 35 -8.37 5.80 -0.69
CA PHE A 35 -6.97 6.17 -0.99
C PHE A 35 -6.88 7.42 -1.87
N LEU A 36 -7.70 7.54 -2.93
CA LEU A 36 -7.67 8.71 -3.82
C LEU A 36 -8.06 10.01 -3.11
N LEU A 37 -9.03 9.95 -2.20
CA LEU A 37 -9.54 11.14 -1.52
C LEU A 37 -8.69 11.56 -0.33
N PHE A 38 -8.00 10.61 0.34
CA PHE A 38 -7.40 10.87 1.65
C PHE A 38 -5.90 10.50 1.78
N SER A 39 -5.25 9.97 0.75
CA SER A 39 -3.82 9.56 0.82
C SER A 39 -2.80 10.70 0.85
N VAL A 40 -3.20 11.91 0.43
CA VAL A 40 -2.31 13.08 0.36
C VAL A 40 -2.34 13.82 1.70
N PRO A 41 -1.23 13.83 2.48
CA PRO A 41 -1.19 14.57 3.73
C PRO A 41 -1.14 16.09 3.48
N LEU A 42 -1.56 16.87 4.48
CA LEU A 42 -1.41 18.32 4.47
C LEU A 42 0.09 18.69 4.51
N PRO A 43 0.53 19.77 3.83
CA PRO A 43 1.93 20.19 3.85
C PRO A 43 2.47 20.36 5.28
N GLY A 44 3.55 19.65 5.60
CA GLY A 44 4.19 19.70 6.92
C GLY A 44 3.51 18.87 8.01
N GLN A 45 2.48 18.09 7.70
CA GLN A 45 1.85 17.14 8.63
C GLN A 45 1.98 15.71 8.10
N GLY A 46 2.06 14.74 9.01
CA GLY A 46 1.94 13.32 8.68
C GLY A 46 0.50 12.94 8.34
N ARG A 47 0.30 11.72 7.84
CA ARG A 47 -1.05 11.17 7.64
C ARG A 47 -1.74 10.97 8.98
N PRO A 48 -3.05 11.27 9.07
CA PRO A 48 -3.78 11.12 10.33
C PRO A 48 -4.02 9.65 10.66
N VAL A 49 -4.02 9.31 11.96
CA VAL A 49 -4.18 7.94 12.46
C VAL A 49 -5.44 7.24 11.92
N TRP A 50 -6.57 7.96 11.80
CA TRP A 50 -7.81 7.40 11.28
C TRP A 50 -7.67 6.91 9.82
N TYR A 51 -6.78 7.55 9.04
CA TYR A 51 -6.53 7.16 7.67
C TYR A 51 -5.75 5.85 7.62
N SER A 52 -4.68 5.73 8.41
CA SER A 52 -3.92 4.48 8.55
C SER A 52 -4.80 3.33 9.04
N ILE A 53 -5.67 3.58 10.04
CA ILE A 53 -6.64 2.58 10.49
C ILE A 53 -7.58 2.19 9.35
N GLY A 54 -8.07 3.16 8.59
CA GLY A 54 -8.97 2.92 7.46
C GLY A 54 -8.35 2.06 6.37
N THR A 55 -7.11 2.37 5.94
CA THR A 55 -6.38 1.59 4.95
C THR A 55 -6.15 0.16 5.44
N SER A 56 -5.75 0.00 6.70
CA SER A 56 -5.58 -1.32 7.31
C SER A 56 -6.89 -2.11 7.35
N ILE A 57 -8.03 -1.49 7.68
CA ILE A 57 -9.34 -2.16 7.68
C ILE A 57 -9.68 -2.68 6.28
N PHE A 58 -9.50 -1.86 5.24
CA PHE A 58 -9.76 -2.29 3.86
C PHE A 58 -8.94 -3.52 3.48
N GLU A 59 -7.66 -3.52 3.84
CA GLU A 59 -6.73 -4.60 3.55
C GLU A 59 -7.08 -5.88 4.32
N VAL A 60 -7.10 -5.82 5.66
CA VAL A 60 -7.29 -7.02 6.49
C VAL A 60 -8.66 -7.66 6.25
N VAL A 61 -9.71 -6.88 6.03
CA VAL A 61 -11.05 -7.42 5.70
C VAL A 61 -11.05 -8.14 4.35
N ALA A 62 -10.35 -7.62 3.34
CA ALA A 62 -10.26 -8.27 2.03
C ALA A 62 -9.57 -9.64 2.13
N TYR A 63 -8.45 -9.73 2.83
CA TYR A 63 -7.74 -11.00 3.04
C TYR A 63 -8.52 -11.97 3.93
N PHE A 64 -9.21 -11.49 4.96
CA PHE A 64 -10.06 -12.33 5.78
C PHE A 64 -11.24 -12.92 4.99
N ALA A 65 -11.92 -12.09 4.20
CA ALA A 65 -13.00 -12.53 3.30
C ALA A 65 -12.49 -13.59 2.30
N ALA A 66 -11.33 -13.34 1.68
CA ALA A 66 -10.68 -14.29 0.79
C ALA A 66 -10.36 -15.62 1.48
N ALA A 67 -9.84 -15.59 2.72
CA ALA A 67 -9.57 -16.79 3.50
C ALA A 67 -10.85 -17.61 3.76
N LEU A 68 -11.95 -16.96 4.15
CA LEU A 68 -13.24 -17.63 4.36
C LEU A 68 -13.77 -18.31 3.09
N LEU A 69 -13.67 -17.63 1.94
CA LEU A 69 -14.09 -18.17 0.65
C LEU A 69 -13.19 -19.34 0.20
N CYS A 70 -11.90 -19.28 0.48
CA CYS A 70 -10.97 -20.38 0.24
C CYS A 70 -11.28 -21.59 1.13
N PHE A 71 -11.57 -21.37 2.42
CA PHE A 71 -11.94 -22.46 3.33
C PHE A 71 -13.29 -23.10 2.97
N ARG A 72 -14.23 -22.32 2.44
CA ARG A 72 -15.47 -22.86 1.84
C ARG A 72 -15.13 -23.83 0.70
N ASN A 73 -14.17 -23.48 -0.16
CA ASN A 73 -13.75 -24.34 -1.26
C ASN A 73 -13.02 -25.59 -0.73
N TRP A 74 -12.12 -25.45 0.24
CA TRP A 74 -11.45 -26.60 0.86
C TRP A 74 -12.44 -27.62 1.47
N ARG A 75 -13.50 -27.16 2.11
CA ARG A 75 -14.54 -28.03 2.69
C ARG A 75 -15.42 -28.70 1.64
N SER A 76 -15.46 -28.18 0.42
CA SER A 76 -16.28 -28.74 -0.64
C SER A 76 -15.58 -29.94 -1.30
N PRO A 77 -16.19 -31.15 -1.28
CA PRO A 77 -15.64 -32.33 -1.96
C PRO A 77 -15.73 -32.23 -3.49
N GLN A 78 -16.22 -31.12 -4.00
CA GLN A 78 -16.63 -30.94 -5.39
C GLN A 78 -15.68 -30.06 -6.19
N ILE A 79 -14.69 -29.46 -5.52
CA ILE A 79 -13.82 -28.46 -6.14
C ILE A 79 -12.87 -29.10 -7.15
N VAL A 80 -12.90 -28.58 -8.37
CA VAL A 80 -12.17 -29.14 -9.51
C VAL A 80 -10.66 -28.96 -9.36
N SER A 81 -10.21 -27.81 -8.83
CA SER A 81 -8.78 -27.56 -8.59
C SER A 81 -8.20 -28.36 -7.41
N GLY A 82 -9.02 -29.08 -6.64
CA GLY A 82 -8.58 -29.88 -5.51
C GLY A 82 -8.63 -29.15 -4.17
N ARG A 83 -8.96 -29.88 -3.10
CA ARG A 83 -9.21 -29.31 -1.76
C ARG A 83 -7.93 -28.75 -1.12
N ASN A 84 -6.80 -29.41 -1.32
CA ASN A 84 -5.53 -29.03 -0.71
C ASN A 84 -4.98 -27.72 -1.29
N VAL A 85 -5.27 -27.42 -2.57
CA VAL A 85 -4.94 -26.13 -3.20
C VAL A 85 -5.60 -24.99 -2.41
N TRP A 86 -6.90 -25.08 -2.18
CA TRP A 86 -7.66 -24.03 -1.49
C TRP A 86 -7.42 -24.00 0.02
N LEU A 87 -7.03 -25.11 0.64
CA LEU A 87 -6.55 -25.10 2.02
C LEU A 87 -5.27 -24.29 2.14
N SER A 88 -4.30 -24.55 1.26
CA SER A 88 -3.01 -23.85 1.26
C SER A 88 -3.20 -22.36 0.98
N ILE A 89 -3.92 -22.00 -0.09
CA ILE A 89 -4.21 -20.59 -0.41
C ILE A 89 -4.99 -19.93 0.72
N GLY A 90 -6.02 -20.59 1.27
CA GLY A 90 -6.84 -20.03 2.35
C GLY A 90 -6.08 -19.81 3.65
N LEU A 91 -5.18 -20.74 4.00
CA LEU A 91 -4.28 -20.57 5.14
C LEU A 91 -3.31 -19.42 4.89
N GLY A 92 -2.80 -19.28 3.66
CA GLY A 92 -1.98 -18.12 3.27
C GLY A 92 -2.71 -16.80 3.45
N MET A 93 -3.95 -16.68 2.95
CA MET A 93 -4.77 -15.48 3.14
C MET A 93 -5.05 -15.17 4.63
N LEU A 94 -5.26 -16.22 5.44
CA LEU A 94 -5.44 -16.07 6.89
C LEU A 94 -4.15 -15.59 7.57
N CYS A 95 -3.00 -16.13 7.17
CA CYS A 95 -1.71 -15.66 7.67
C CYS A 95 -1.50 -14.19 7.31
N TYR A 96 -1.78 -13.79 6.07
CA TYR A 96 -1.66 -12.39 5.65
C TYR A 96 -2.56 -11.48 6.50
N PHE A 97 -3.81 -11.89 6.73
CA PHE A 97 -4.72 -11.18 7.62
C PHE A 97 -4.14 -10.98 9.03
N VAL A 98 -3.60 -12.04 9.64
CA VAL A 98 -2.99 -11.96 10.98
C VAL A 98 -1.73 -11.09 10.96
N GLY A 99 -0.91 -11.21 9.92
CA GLY A 99 0.27 -10.36 9.69
C GLY A 99 -0.12 -8.88 9.64
N GLY A 100 -1.15 -8.54 8.86
CA GLY A 100 -1.68 -7.17 8.73
C GLY A 100 -2.20 -6.60 10.03
N LEU A 101 -2.88 -7.40 10.87
CA LEU A 101 -3.31 -6.96 12.21
C LEU A 101 -2.11 -6.66 13.12
N LEU A 102 -1.11 -7.54 13.13
CA LEU A 102 0.10 -7.35 13.95
C LEU A 102 0.91 -6.16 13.47
N PHE A 103 1.08 -6.01 12.16
CA PHE A 103 1.77 -4.88 11.55
C PHE A 103 1.05 -3.56 11.87
N THR A 104 -0.27 -3.50 11.71
CA THR A 104 -1.08 -2.31 12.04
C THR A 104 -0.96 -1.97 13.53
N TYR A 105 -1.00 -2.96 14.41
CA TYR A 105 -0.80 -2.73 15.84
C TYR A 105 0.61 -2.20 16.14
N TRP A 106 1.64 -2.71 15.46
CA TRP A 106 3.01 -2.25 15.63
C TRP A 106 3.20 -0.81 15.15
N GLU A 107 2.79 -0.53 13.92
CA GLU A 107 2.97 0.77 13.28
C GLU A 107 2.05 1.82 13.89
N THR A 108 0.75 1.57 13.91
CA THR A 108 -0.25 2.55 14.33
C THR A 108 -0.50 2.52 15.83
N GLY A 109 -0.51 1.34 16.45
CA GLY A 109 -0.77 1.19 17.87
C GLY A 109 0.41 1.58 18.75
N LEU A 110 1.64 1.19 18.37
CA LEU A 110 2.86 1.53 19.11
C LEU A 110 3.60 2.74 18.53
N GLY A 111 3.25 3.22 17.33
CA GLY A 111 3.93 4.34 16.67
C GLY A 111 5.35 3.99 16.23
N ARG A 112 5.60 2.71 15.91
CA ARG A 112 6.94 2.17 15.65
C ARG A 112 7.15 1.92 14.17
N ASP A 113 8.26 2.45 13.67
CA ASP A 113 8.75 2.17 12.32
C ASP A 113 9.83 1.09 12.41
N ALA A 114 9.39 -0.16 12.52
CA ALA A 114 10.26 -1.31 12.68
C ALA A 114 10.60 -1.89 11.32
N ALA A 115 11.89 -2.07 11.03
CA ALA A 115 12.34 -2.68 9.78
C ALA A 115 11.91 -4.15 9.65
N VAL A 116 11.70 -4.84 10.79
CA VAL A 116 11.10 -6.17 10.89
C VAL A 116 10.14 -6.20 12.06
N SER A 117 8.94 -6.71 11.84
CA SER A 117 7.86 -6.82 12.81
C SER A 117 7.49 -8.29 13.06
N PRO A 118 6.75 -8.60 14.14
CA PRO A 118 6.14 -9.93 14.31
C PRO A 118 5.18 -10.33 13.17
N GLY A 119 4.63 -9.35 12.44
CA GLY A 119 3.78 -9.60 11.27
C GLY A 119 4.52 -10.30 10.14
N ASP A 120 5.82 -10.06 9.99
CA ASP A 120 6.65 -10.63 8.92
C ASP A 120 6.71 -12.16 8.96
N PHE A 121 6.65 -12.75 10.15
CA PHE A 121 6.55 -14.21 10.29
C PHE A 121 5.33 -14.77 9.55
N PHE A 122 4.19 -14.07 9.64
CA PHE A 122 2.96 -14.46 8.98
C PHE A 122 2.96 -14.13 7.48
N TYR A 123 3.62 -13.05 7.06
CA TYR A 123 3.80 -12.76 5.64
C TYR A 123 4.69 -13.81 4.96
N VAL A 124 5.80 -14.22 5.56
CA VAL A 124 6.63 -15.34 5.07
C VAL A 124 5.80 -16.61 4.90
N LEU A 125 4.98 -16.94 5.91
CA LEU A 125 4.10 -18.10 5.85
C LEU A 125 3.05 -17.97 4.73
N THR A 126 2.52 -16.77 4.50
CA THR A 126 1.63 -16.48 3.37
C THR A 126 2.27 -16.86 2.04
N TYR A 127 3.49 -16.38 1.79
CA TYR A 127 4.21 -16.65 0.56
C TYR A 127 4.45 -18.14 0.34
N ILE A 128 4.92 -18.85 1.37
CA ILE A 128 5.16 -20.30 1.31
C ILE A 128 3.86 -21.03 0.96
N LEU A 129 2.77 -20.71 1.64
CA LEU A 129 1.47 -21.36 1.44
C LEU A 129 0.83 -21.02 0.09
N LEU A 130 1.03 -19.81 -0.42
CA LEU A 130 0.61 -19.44 -1.77
C LEU A 130 1.36 -20.25 -2.82
N ILE A 131 2.69 -20.34 -2.71
CA ILE A 131 3.51 -21.14 -3.62
C ILE A 131 3.10 -22.60 -3.59
N ILE A 132 2.94 -23.20 -2.41
CA ILE A 132 2.48 -24.58 -2.27
C ILE A 132 1.11 -24.76 -2.93
N GLY A 133 0.15 -23.86 -2.67
CA GLY A 133 -1.20 -23.93 -3.21
C GLY A 133 -1.22 -23.84 -4.74
N MET A 134 -0.49 -22.88 -5.29
CA MET A 134 -0.36 -22.69 -6.74
C MET A 134 0.39 -23.85 -7.40
N PHE A 135 1.46 -24.36 -6.78
CA PHE A 135 2.20 -25.51 -7.27
C PHE A 135 1.35 -26.78 -7.26
N LEU A 136 0.57 -27.02 -6.21
CA LEU A 136 -0.38 -28.16 -6.15
C LEU A 136 -1.43 -28.09 -7.28
N ALA A 137 -1.85 -26.88 -7.67
CA ALA A 137 -2.77 -26.69 -8.79
C ALA A 137 -2.13 -27.01 -10.14
N VAL A 138 -0.82 -26.77 -10.28
CA VAL A 138 -0.02 -27.14 -11.44
C VAL A 138 0.30 -28.63 -11.46
N ALA A 139 0.80 -29.21 -10.37
CA ALA A 139 1.34 -30.57 -10.34
C ALA A 139 0.31 -31.64 -10.76
N ALA A 140 -0.97 -31.38 -10.54
CA ALA A 140 -2.06 -32.25 -11.00
C ALA A 140 -2.28 -32.22 -12.54
N ARG A 141 -1.62 -31.31 -13.27
CA ARG A 141 -1.86 -31.03 -14.68
C ARG A 141 -0.53 -31.01 -15.44
N ARG A 142 -0.40 -31.86 -16.46
CA ARG A 142 0.78 -31.89 -17.33
C ARG A 142 0.81 -30.62 -18.18
N LEU A 143 1.44 -29.56 -17.67
CA LEU A 143 1.59 -28.30 -18.39
C LEU A 143 2.52 -28.51 -19.58
N ASN A 144 2.01 -28.26 -20.79
CA ASN A 144 2.81 -28.26 -22.00
C ASN A 144 2.73 -26.85 -22.59
N LEU A 145 3.66 -25.99 -22.17
CA LEU A 145 3.71 -24.61 -22.62
C LEU A 145 4.38 -24.54 -23.99
N GLU A 146 3.81 -23.76 -24.90
CA GLU A 146 4.42 -23.48 -26.18
C GLU A 146 5.69 -22.63 -26.01
N ILE A 147 6.62 -22.69 -26.97
CA ILE A 147 7.89 -21.95 -26.93
C ILE A 147 7.68 -20.44 -26.74
N TRP A 148 6.63 -19.87 -27.36
CA TRP A 148 6.28 -18.46 -27.18
C TRP A 148 5.78 -18.14 -25.76
N GLN A 149 5.07 -19.07 -25.12
CA GLN A 149 4.62 -18.92 -23.73
C GLN A 149 5.83 -18.93 -22.77
N TRP A 150 6.83 -19.78 -23.04
CA TRP A 150 8.12 -19.73 -22.33
C TRP A 150 8.84 -18.41 -22.55
N GLY A 151 8.78 -17.85 -23.76
CA GLY A 151 9.30 -16.51 -24.05
C GLY A 151 8.65 -15.42 -23.19
N ILE A 152 7.33 -15.47 -23.00
CA ILE A 152 6.60 -14.54 -22.12
C ILE A 152 7.03 -14.70 -20.66
N VAL A 153 7.12 -15.94 -20.16
CA VAL A 153 7.57 -16.22 -18.78
C VAL A 153 8.99 -15.69 -18.56
N ALA A 154 9.90 -15.92 -19.51
CA ALA A 154 11.28 -15.43 -19.44
C ALA A 154 11.35 -13.89 -19.44
N ALA A 155 10.55 -13.23 -20.29
CA ALA A 155 10.49 -11.76 -20.33
C ALA A 155 9.99 -11.17 -19.00
N ILE A 156 8.89 -11.70 -18.45
CA ILE A 156 8.33 -11.24 -17.18
C ILE A 156 9.32 -11.47 -16.03
N THR A 157 10.00 -12.62 -16.02
CA THR A 157 11.07 -12.92 -15.06
C THR A 157 12.20 -11.90 -15.16
N GLY A 158 12.69 -11.65 -16.37
CA GLY A 158 13.78 -10.71 -16.61
C GLY A 158 13.43 -9.28 -16.18
N ILE A 159 12.21 -8.83 -16.47
CA ILE A 159 11.71 -7.52 -16.03
C ILE A 159 11.61 -7.46 -14.51
N GLY A 160 11.04 -8.48 -13.87
CA GLY A 160 10.90 -8.53 -12.41
C GLY A 160 12.25 -8.50 -11.69
N VAL A 161 13.22 -9.28 -12.15
CA VAL A 161 14.59 -9.31 -11.61
C VAL A 161 15.31 -7.98 -11.85
N LEU A 162 15.19 -7.39 -13.05
CA LEU A 162 15.79 -6.10 -13.35
C LEU A 162 15.21 -5.00 -12.45
N PHE A 163 13.90 -4.99 -12.24
CA PHE A 163 13.22 -4.01 -11.40
C PHE A 163 13.66 -4.12 -9.93
N ALA A 164 13.69 -5.35 -9.41
CA ALA A 164 14.22 -5.66 -8.08
C ALA A 164 15.67 -5.19 -7.89
N TRP A 165 16.53 -5.43 -8.90
CA TRP A 165 17.91 -4.98 -8.89
C TRP A 165 18.01 -3.46 -8.90
N LEU A 166 17.23 -2.77 -9.75
CA LEU A 166 17.22 -1.31 -9.84
C LEU A 166 16.77 -0.67 -8.53
N ILE A 167 15.75 -1.21 -7.86
CA ILE A 167 15.29 -0.71 -6.55
C ILE A 167 16.39 -0.88 -5.50
N SER A 168 17.05 -2.04 -5.47
CA SER A 168 18.06 -2.36 -4.46
C SER A 168 19.39 -1.63 -4.65
N SER A 169 19.72 -1.20 -5.88
CA SER A 169 21.04 -0.63 -6.22
C SER A 169 21.10 0.90 -6.19
N SER A 170 19.97 1.58 -6.04
CA SER A 170 19.90 3.04 -6.24
C SER A 170 19.91 3.80 -4.91
N PRO A 171 20.57 4.98 -4.85
CA PRO A 171 20.56 5.82 -3.66
C PRO A 171 19.17 6.43 -3.41
N ALA A 172 18.96 6.85 -2.15
CA ALA A 172 17.75 7.56 -1.73
C ALA A 172 17.54 8.85 -2.52
N LEU A 173 16.28 9.21 -2.76
CA LEU A 173 15.94 10.44 -3.48
C LEU A 173 16.02 11.65 -2.54
N PRO A 174 16.48 12.83 -3.03
CA PRO A 174 16.37 14.07 -2.28
C PRO A 174 14.89 14.37 -1.97
N SER A 175 14.62 14.81 -0.74
CA SER A 175 13.27 15.16 -0.27
C SER A 175 12.55 16.10 -1.26
N GLY A 176 11.34 15.71 -1.69
CA GLY A 176 10.49 16.50 -2.60
C GLY A 176 10.47 16.06 -4.08
N SER A 177 11.25 15.06 -4.47
CA SER A 177 11.42 14.68 -5.88
C SER A 177 10.39 13.67 -6.44
N SER A 178 9.38 13.25 -5.66
CA SER A 178 8.46 12.19 -6.09
C SER A 178 7.15 12.72 -6.67
N LEU A 179 6.93 12.49 -7.98
CA LEU A 179 5.67 12.77 -8.68
C LEU A 179 4.49 11.93 -8.16
N LEU A 180 4.74 10.77 -7.54
CA LEU A 180 3.71 9.87 -7.01
C LEU A 180 3.24 10.25 -5.59
N VAL A 181 3.90 11.22 -4.97
CA VAL A 181 3.59 11.72 -3.61
C VAL A 181 3.25 13.22 -3.62
N GLN A 182 3.39 13.90 -4.76
CA GLN A 182 3.08 15.33 -4.86
C GLN A 182 1.57 15.61 -4.76
N PRO A 183 1.16 16.62 -3.98
CA PRO A 183 -0.25 16.98 -3.87
C PRO A 183 -0.77 17.47 -5.23
N ALA A 184 -1.80 16.80 -5.75
CA ALA A 184 -2.48 17.18 -7.01
C ALA A 184 -2.98 18.64 -7.01
N ILE A 185 -3.18 19.23 -5.83
CA ILE A 185 -3.61 20.61 -5.64
C ILE A 185 -2.53 21.63 -6.09
N ALA A 186 -1.25 21.24 -6.11
CA ALA A 186 -0.17 22.13 -6.54
C ALA A 186 -0.18 22.43 -8.05
N GLN A 187 -0.85 21.62 -8.86
CA GLN A 187 -0.90 21.79 -10.32
C GLN A 187 -1.99 22.74 -10.82
N THR A 188 -2.83 23.30 -9.93
CA THR A 188 -3.88 24.26 -10.33
C THR A 188 -3.63 25.70 -9.87
N ALA A 189 -2.50 25.99 -9.22
CA ALA A 189 -2.10 27.36 -8.95
C ALA A 189 -1.64 28.05 -10.26
N PRO A 190 -2.21 29.21 -10.65
CA PRO A 190 -1.74 29.94 -11.83
C PRO A 190 -0.29 30.37 -11.63
N ALA A 191 0.57 30.03 -12.61
CA ALA A 191 1.98 30.41 -12.62
C ALA A 191 2.14 31.93 -12.48
N THR A 192 2.72 32.37 -11.36
CA THR A 192 3.16 33.75 -11.18
C THR A 192 4.30 34.04 -12.15
N LYS A 193 4.07 34.99 -13.07
CA LYS A 193 5.06 35.49 -14.03
C LYS A 193 6.35 35.94 -13.30
N PRO A 194 7.54 35.57 -13.80
CA PRO A 194 8.78 36.10 -13.25
C PRO A 194 8.99 37.55 -13.69
N SER A 195 9.14 38.46 -12.73
CA SER A 195 9.63 39.83 -12.96
C SER A 195 11.12 39.81 -13.33
N PRO A 196 11.57 40.67 -14.26
CA PRO A 196 12.93 40.62 -14.77
C PRO A 196 13.94 41.23 -13.80
N THR A 197 15.05 40.52 -13.71
CA THR A 197 16.31 40.81 -13.05
C THR A 197 16.84 42.21 -13.38
N ARG A 198 17.20 43.00 -12.36
CA ARG A 198 18.05 44.19 -12.53
C ARG A 198 19.36 43.99 -11.76
N SER A 199 20.47 44.08 -12.49
CA SER A 199 21.85 44.10 -11.98
C SER A 199 22.55 45.36 -12.55
N PRO A 200 23.77 45.77 -12.13
CA PRO A 200 24.01 46.55 -10.92
C PRO A 200 24.72 47.91 -11.18
N ALA A 201 24.57 48.81 -10.19
CA ALA A 201 25.38 49.97 -9.74
C ALA A 201 26.33 50.75 -10.67
N ALA A 202 26.22 52.10 -10.61
CA ALA A 202 27.35 53.05 -10.62
C ALA A 202 26.99 54.37 -9.87
N PRO A 203 27.96 55.12 -9.28
CA PRO A 203 27.73 56.04 -8.15
C PRO A 203 28.06 57.54 -8.44
N ALA A 204 27.41 58.48 -7.74
CA ALA A 204 27.81 59.89 -7.50
C ALA A 204 26.63 60.64 -6.83
N LYS A 205 26.71 61.69 -6.00
CA LYS A 205 27.74 62.50 -5.34
C LYS A 205 27.03 63.33 -4.24
N ARG A 206 27.82 63.82 -3.28
CA ARG A 206 27.54 64.72 -2.12
C ARG A 206 27.05 66.13 -2.49
N GLN A 207 26.19 66.75 -1.65
CA GLN A 207 26.18 68.19 -1.24
C GLN A 207 24.96 68.45 -0.32
N ALA A 208 25.10 68.71 1.00
CA ALA A 208 25.47 69.96 1.70
C ALA A 208 24.33 71.01 1.79
N ALA A 209 23.87 71.27 3.02
CA ALA A 209 22.94 72.32 3.48
C ALA A 209 23.58 73.74 3.40
N PRO A 210 22.96 74.91 3.75
CA PRO A 210 22.32 75.20 5.07
C PRO A 210 21.19 76.30 5.16
N ALA A 211 20.52 76.34 6.33
CA ALA A 211 19.95 77.43 7.18
C ALA A 211 19.42 78.77 6.55
N LYS A 212 18.36 79.44 7.07
CA LYS A 212 18.21 80.19 8.37
C LYS A 212 16.84 80.99 8.36
N PRO A 213 16.44 81.89 9.32
CA PRO A 213 15.60 81.65 10.53
C PRO A 213 14.36 82.57 10.79
N SER A 214 13.47 82.16 11.75
CA SER A 214 12.66 82.90 12.79
C SER A 214 11.71 84.10 12.44
N PRO A 215 10.83 84.65 13.34
CA PRO A 215 10.28 84.26 14.69
C PRO A 215 8.70 84.30 14.80
N THR A 216 7.97 83.53 15.65
CA THR A 216 7.52 83.71 17.09
C THR A 216 6.39 84.77 17.34
N PRO A 217 5.55 84.81 18.43
CA PRO A 217 4.93 83.83 19.38
C PRO A 217 3.41 84.05 19.72
N ALA A 218 2.76 83.10 20.44
CA ALA A 218 2.05 83.27 21.75
C ALA A 218 1.35 81.95 22.18
N ALA A 219 1.87 81.26 23.22
CA ALA A 219 1.35 81.11 24.60
C ALA A 219 0.06 80.25 24.71
N SER A 220 -0.01 79.12 25.44
CA SER A 220 0.33 78.90 26.86
C SER A 220 0.54 77.41 27.24
N THR A 221 1.46 77.16 28.18
CA THR A 221 1.76 75.89 28.94
C THR A 221 1.36 76.11 30.43
N PRO A 222 1.64 75.25 31.46
CA PRO A 222 2.30 73.93 31.53
C PRO A 222 1.73 72.88 32.56
N ALA A 223 2.17 71.62 32.42
CA ALA A 223 2.58 70.73 33.54
C ALA A 223 3.31 69.50 32.93
N ALA A 224 4.65 69.50 32.83
CA ALA A 224 5.64 68.93 33.77
C ALA A 224 6.14 67.52 33.35
N SER A 225 7.39 67.47 32.84
CA SER A 225 8.21 66.28 32.53
C SER A 225 9.11 65.90 33.74
N PRO A 226 9.94 64.81 33.67
CA PRO A 226 11.21 64.86 32.93
C PRO A 226 11.58 63.61 32.11
N THR A 227 12.23 63.86 30.96
CA THR A 227 13.05 62.99 30.09
C THR A 227 14.50 62.92 30.64
N PRO A 228 15.59 62.41 29.97
CA PRO A 228 15.77 61.49 28.81
C PRO A 228 16.96 60.50 28.94
N ALA A 229 17.14 59.56 27.99
CA ALA A 229 18.46 59.19 27.44
C ALA A 229 18.35 58.45 26.10
N ILE A 230 19.08 58.92 25.09
CA ILE A 230 19.27 58.33 23.75
C ILE A 230 20.60 57.58 23.73
N GLY A 231 20.64 56.37 23.14
CA GLY A 231 21.81 55.85 22.43
C GLY A 231 22.38 54.51 22.91
N GLN A 232 22.15 53.44 22.13
CA GLN A 232 23.12 52.36 21.92
C GLN A 232 22.75 51.56 20.64
N PRO A 233 23.72 51.18 19.78
CA PRO A 233 23.48 50.32 18.62
C PRO A 233 23.16 48.88 19.07
N LEU A 234 22.11 48.26 18.51
CA LEU A 234 21.85 46.84 18.72
C LEU A 234 23.03 46.01 18.20
N ALA A 235 23.61 45.19 19.08
CA ALA A 235 24.57 44.15 18.73
C ALA A 235 23.92 43.12 17.76
N PRO A 236 24.70 42.51 16.85
CA PRO A 236 24.20 41.40 16.04
C PRO A 236 23.83 40.22 16.95
N PRO A 237 22.78 39.44 16.59
CA PRO A 237 22.40 38.26 17.36
C PRO A 237 23.57 37.27 17.43
N PRO A 238 23.74 36.55 18.56
CA PRO A 238 24.82 35.58 18.70
C PRO A 238 24.72 34.54 17.58
N ALA A 239 25.88 34.24 16.99
CA ALA A 239 26.03 33.16 16.04
C ALA A 239 25.42 31.89 16.64
N VAL A 240 24.41 31.35 15.95
CA VAL A 240 23.92 30.00 16.22
C VAL A 240 25.05 29.07 15.84
N ASP A 241 25.75 28.54 16.85
CA ASP A 241 26.67 27.43 16.68
C ASP A 241 25.90 26.27 16.04
N GLN A 242 26.11 26.08 14.74
CA GLN A 242 25.59 24.95 13.95
C GLN A 242 26.42 23.68 14.22
N THR A 243 26.60 23.31 15.47
CA THR A 243 27.26 22.06 15.88
C THR A 243 26.45 21.29 16.92
N THR A 244 25.12 21.34 16.80
CA THR A 244 24.27 20.29 17.38
C THR A 244 23.89 19.34 16.26
N PRO A 245 24.31 18.06 16.27
CA PRO A 245 23.80 17.08 15.33
C PRO A 245 22.29 17.02 15.46
N LEU A 246 21.60 17.14 14.31
CA LEU A 246 20.17 16.96 14.16
C LEU A 246 19.73 15.76 14.98
N SER A 247 18.90 16.00 16.00
CA SER A 247 18.24 14.94 16.76
C SER A 247 17.54 14.01 15.78
N THR A 248 17.98 12.75 15.76
CA THR A 248 17.16 11.63 15.32
C THR A 248 15.81 11.77 15.98
N ALA A 249 14.73 11.92 15.20
CA ALA A 249 13.38 12.00 15.74
C ALA A 249 13.17 10.80 16.69
N GLN A 250 13.07 11.09 17.98
CA GLN A 250 13.01 10.07 19.01
C GLN A 250 11.65 9.37 18.87
N GLN A 251 11.66 8.11 18.45
CA GLN A 251 10.44 7.30 18.36
C GLN A 251 9.68 7.38 19.70
N PRO A 252 8.33 7.35 19.67
CA PRO A 252 7.53 7.39 20.89
C PRO A 252 8.00 6.34 21.90
N PRO A 253 7.93 6.63 23.22
CA PRO A 253 8.31 5.65 24.23
C PRO A 253 7.42 4.39 24.10
N ALA A 254 8.01 3.32 23.58
CA ALA A 254 7.35 2.03 23.41
C ALA A 254 7.55 1.14 24.65
N PRO A 255 6.65 0.18 24.89
CA PRO A 255 6.85 -0.82 25.93
C PRO A 255 8.18 -1.57 25.76
N GLU A 256 8.89 -1.85 26.86
CA GLU A 256 10.21 -2.50 26.83
C GLU A 256 10.21 -3.83 26.07
N TRP A 257 9.13 -4.61 26.20
CA TRP A 257 8.99 -5.88 25.49
C TRP A 257 8.97 -5.70 23.96
N ALA A 258 8.43 -4.59 23.45
CA ALA A 258 8.36 -4.31 22.02
C ALA A 258 9.74 -3.94 21.46
N VAL A 259 10.49 -3.14 22.21
CA VAL A 259 11.89 -2.81 21.89
C VAL A 259 12.76 -4.07 21.88
N ALA A 260 12.58 -4.95 22.86
CA ALA A 260 13.32 -6.22 22.93
C ALA A 260 13.03 -7.14 21.74
N VAL A 261 11.77 -7.19 21.27
CA VAL A 261 11.38 -7.96 20.08
C VAL A 261 12.03 -7.39 18.81
N GLU A 262 12.06 -6.06 18.64
CA GLU A 262 12.72 -5.46 17.47
C GLU A 262 14.22 -5.73 17.43
N GLU A 263 14.92 -5.59 18.56
CA GLU A 263 16.34 -5.93 18.63
C GLU A 263 16.59 -7.43 18.35
N LEU A 264 15.68 -8.31 18.77
CA LEU A 264 15.75 -9.74 18.44
C LEU A 264 15.54 -10.00 16.94
N LEU A 265 14.67 -9.24 16.27
CA LEU A 265 14.31 -9.44 14.86
C LEU A 265 15.24 -8.70 13.90
N LYS A 266 15.95 -7.67 14.35
CA LYS A 266 16.86 -6.82 13.54
C LYS A 266 17.86 -7.60 12.66
N PRO A 267 18.48 -8.72 13.12
CA PRO A 267 19.37 -9.49 12.25
C PRO A 267 18.69 -10.10 11.02
N LEU A 268 17.36 -10.20 11.02
CA LEU A 268 16.57 -10.76 9.92
C LEU A 268 16.23 -9.75 8.82
N GLU A 269 16.42 -8.44 9.04
CA GLU A 269 16.02 -7.38 8.11
C GLU A 269 16.56 -7.63 6.69
N VAL A 270 17.87 -7.85 6.57
CA VAL A 270 18.52 -8.06 5.27
C VAL A 270 18.10 -9.38 4.62
N PRO A 271 18.18 -10.55 5.30
CA PRO A 271 17.68 -11.80 4.74
C PRO A 271 16.21 -11.75 4.31
N LEU A 272 15.36 -11.12 5.12
CA LEU A 272 13.93 -11.03 4.87
C LEU A 272 13.62 -10.09 3.70
N GLY A 273 14.32 -8.97 3.59
CA GLY A 273 14.21 -8.07 2.43
C GLY A 273 14.55 -8.79 1.11
N TRP A 274 15.59 -9.62 1.09
CA TRP A 274 15.90 -10.45 -0.08
C TRP A 274 14.87 -11.55 -0.31
N PHE A 275 14.37 -12.18 0.76
CA PHE A 275 13.31 -13.17 0.67
C PHE A 275 12.09 -12.60 -0.05
N TYR A 276 11.57 -11.44 0.37
CA TYR A 276 10.39 -10.82 -0.26
C TYR A 276 10.61 -10.56 -1.75
N VAL A 277 11.75 -9.96 -2.11
CA VAL A 277 12.08 -9.68 -3.51
C VAL A 277 12.13 -10.94 -4.37
N VAL A 278 12.81 -11.99 -3.90
CA VAL A 278 12.95 -13.25 -4.66
C VAL A 278 11.62 -13.99 -4.75
N ILE A 279 10.89 -14.06 -3.64
CA ILE A 279 9.65 -14.82 -3.54
C ILE A 279 8.52 -14.17 -4.34
N ASP A 280 8.50 -12.84 -4.44
CA ASP A 280 7.60 -12.06 -5.29
C ASP A 280 7.78 -12.39 -6.77
N VAL A 281 9.04 -12.38 -7.24
CA VAL A 281 9.35 -12.76 -8.62
C VAL A 281 8.98 -14.21 -8.87
N LEU A 282 9.23 -15.11 -7.92
CA LEU A 282 8.82 -16.52 -8.05
C LEU A 282 7.28 -16.64 -8.14
N LEU A 283 6.54 -15.91 -7.30
CA LEU A 283 5.08 -15.91 -7.32
C LEU A 283 4.55 -15.38 -8.66
N LEU A 284 5.16 -14.33 -9.20
CA LEU A 284 4.86 -13.74 -10.51
C LEU A 284 5.05 -14.77 -11.65
N ILE A 285 6.16 -15.53 -11.61
CA ILE A 285 6.45 -16.60 -12.57
C ILE A 285 5.37 -17.68 -12.52
N ILE A 286 5.03 -18.16 -11.32
CA ILE A 286 4.04 -19.20 -11.12
C ILE A 286 2.66 -18.70 -11.58
N ALA A 287 2.27 -17.48 -11.20
CA ALA A 287 1.00 -16.86 -11.59
C ALA A 287 0.88 -16.69 -13.11
N THR A 288 1.95 -16.21 -13.76
CA THR A 288 2.01 -16.08 -15.22
C THR A 288 1.91 -17.44 -15.91
N THR A 289 2.65 -18.42 -15.39
CA THR A 289 2.66 -19.79 -15.93
C THR A 289 1.25 -20.40 -15.85
N LEU A 290 0.60 -20.27 -14.70
CA LEU A 290 -0.79 -20.69 -14.49
C LEU A 290 -1.76 -19.98 -15.44
N LEU A 291 -1.59 -18.67 -15.62
CA LEU A 291 -2.43 -17.86 -16.51
C LEU A 291 -2.34 -18.34 -17.96
N LEU A 292 -1.12 -18.59 -18.45
CA LEU A 292 -0.86 -19.08 -19.81
C LEU A 292 -1.31 -20.53 -19.98
N ALA A 293 -1.04 -21.38 -18.99
CA ALA A 293 -1.46 -22.78 -18.98
C ALA A 293 -2.98 -22.96 -19.06
N PHE A 294 -3.73 -22.06 -18.42
CA PHE A 294 -5.20 -22.11 -18.43
C PHE A 294 -5.82 -21.21 -19.49
N TRP A 295 -5.04 -20.61 -20.39
CA TRP A 295 -5.54 -19.65 -21.37
C TRP A 295 -6.59 -20.28 -22.30
N GLY A 296 -7.83 -19.77 -22.25
CA GLY A 296 -8.93 -20.17 -23.15
C GLY A 296 -9.94 -21.17 -22.58
N GLY A 297 -9.72 -21.73 -21.38
CA GLY A 297 -10.67 -22.64 -20.72
C GLY A 297 -11.74 -21.95 -19.86
N ARG A 298 -12.86 -22.62 -19.57
CA ARG A 298 -13.83 -22.13 -18.55
C ARG A 298 -13.24 -22.08 -17.15
N PHE A 299 -12.28 -22.96 -16.85
CA PHE A 299 -11.47 -22.93 -15.63
C PHE A 299 -10.50 -21.74 -15.60
N ALA A 300 -10.27 -21.05 -16.72
CA ALA A 300 -9.38 -19.90 -16.76
C ALA A 300 -9.88 -18.73 -15.92
N GLN A 301 -11.19 -18.62 -15.68
CA GLN A 301 -11.74 -17.42 -15.03
C GLN A 301 -11.32 -17.28 -13.56
N SER A 302 -11.37 -18.35 -12.76
CA SER A 302 -10.89 -18.33 -11.37
C SER A 302 -9.38 -18.05 -11.33
N TRP A 303 -8.61 -18.79 -12.13
CA TRP A 303 -7.15 -18.66 -12.18
C TRP A 303 -6.65 -17.33 -12.76
N ARG A 304 -7.42 -16.67 -13.63
CA ARG A 304 -7.14 -15.30 -14.08
C ARG A 304 -7.22 -14.30 -12.93
N MET A 305 -8.19 -14.46 -12.03
CA MET A 305 -8.31 -13.59 -10.85
C MET A 305 -7.18 -13.88 -9.86
N ILE A 306 -6.81 -15.14 -9.65
CA ILE A 306 -5.66 -15.51 -8.82
C ILE A 306 -4.34 -14.93 -9.38
N ALA A 307 -4.15 -14.99 -10.70
CA ALA A 307 -2.99 -14.38 -11.33
C ALA A 307 -2.99 -12.86 -11.16
N ALA A 308 -4.12 -12.19 -11.43
CA ALA A 308 -4.26 -10.75 -11.22
C ALA A 308 -4.03 -10.35 -9.74
N ALA A 309 -4.42 -11.21 -8.78
CA ALA A 309 -4.15 -11.00 -7.37
C ALA A 309 -2.64 -11.03 -7.07
N ALA A 310 -1.91 -11.99 -7.64
CA ALA A 310 -0.45 -12.08 -7.50
C ALA A 310 0.27 -10.87 -8.15
N PHE A 311 -0.20 -10.41 -9.32
CA PHE A 311 0.32 -9.17 -9.93
C PHE A 311 0.03 -7.94 -9.06
N SER A 312 -1.15 -7.87 -8.43
CA SER A 312 -1.48 -6.77 -7.53
C SER A 312 -0.59 -6.77 -6.29
N LEU A 313 -0.38 -7.95 -5.69
CA LEU A 313 0.54 -8.12 -4.55
C LEU A 313 1.95 -7.66 -4.92
N TYR A 314 2.48 -8.13 -6.06
CA TYR A 314 3.79 -7.72 -6.56
C TYR A 314 3.94 -6.19 -6.72
N ILE A 315 2.91 -5.52 -7.27
CA ILE A 315 2.93 -4.05 -7.44
C ILE A 315 3.02 -3.36 -6.08
N ALA A 316 2.23 -3.81 -5.10
CA ALA A 316 2.21 -3.24 -3.76
C ALA A 316 3.55 -3.46 -3.04
N ASP A 317 4.10 -4.67 -3.09
CA ASP A 317 5.36 -5.02 -2.42
C ASP A 317 6.55 -4.29 -3.04
N MET A 318 6.61 -4.18 -4.38
CA MET A 318 7.66 -3.41 -5.03
C MET A 318 7.53 -1.91 -4.75
N TRP A 319 6.31 -1.39 -4.67
CA TRP A 319 6.09 -0.02 -4.22
C TRP A 319 6.57 0.18 -2.79
N PHE A 320 6.20 -0.70 -1.86
CA PHE A 320 6.62 -0.63 -0.47
C PHE A 320 8.14 -0.68 -0.34
N LYS A 321 8.80 -1.58 -1.07
CA LYS A 321 10.26 -1.66 -1.11
C LYS A 321 10.89 -0.39 -1.67
N TYR A 322 10.34 0.14 -2.76
CA TYR A 322 10.79 1.41 -3.32
C TYR A 322 10.61 2.55 -2.31
N ALA A 323 9.46 2.64 -1.66
CA ALA A 323 9.10 3.71 -0.76
C ALA A 323 9.99 3.72 0.50
N THR A 324 10.16 2.56 1.15
CA THR A 324 11.04 2.40 2.32
C THR A 324 12.52 2.60 2.00
N THR A 325 12.96 2.31 0.77
CA THR A 325 14.37 2.46 0.38
C THR A 325 14.69 3.87 -0.12
N ARG A 326 13.73 4.57 -0.74
CA ARG A 326 14.00 5.81 -1.48
C ARG A 326 13.35 7.06 -0.94
N LEU A 327 12.24 6.94 -0.23
CA LEU A 327 11.53 8.11 0.31
C LEU A 327 12.02 8.36 1.74
N PRO A 328 12.65 9.52 2.01
CA PRO A 328 12.88 9.92 3.39
C PRO A 328 11.53 10.12 4.07
N ASP A 329 11.40 9.61 5.29
CA ASP A 329 10.17 9.69 6.11
C ASP A 329 8.95 9.02 5.47
N TYR A 330 9.14 7.81 4.93
CA TYR A 330 8.03 6.98 4.47
C TYR A 330 6.96 6.83 5.56
N GLN A 331 5.70 6.89 5.12
CA GLN A 331 4.54 6.56 5.94
C GLN A 331 3.65 5.64 5.13
N SER A 332 3.06 4.64 5.78
CA SER A 332 2.09 3.75 5.16
C SER A 332 0.79 4.46 4.77
N GLY A 333 0.05 3.85 3.85
CA GLY A 333 -1.15 4.37 3.22
C GLY A 333 -0.90 5.16 1.92
N GLY A 334 0.23 4.90 1.23
CA GLY A 334 0.48 5.44 -0.11
C GLY A 334 -0.54 4.93 -1.14
N LEU A 335 -0.78 5.68 -2.22
CA LEU A 335 -1.81 5.32 -3.21
C LEU A 335 -1.62 3.90 -3.79
N LEU A 336 -0.38 3.48 -4.06
CA LEU A 336 -0.10 2.16 -4.62
C LEU A 336 -0.28 1.02 -3.62
N GLU A 337 -0.43 1.29 -2.33
CA GLU A 337 -0.71 0.26 -1.31
C GLU A 337 -2.16 -0.25 -1.40
N VAL A 338 -3.05 0.45 -2.13
CA VAL A 338 -4.38 -0.07 -2.48
C VAL A 338 -4.30 -1.41 -3.23
N PHE A 339 -3.17 -1.70 -3.89
CA PHE A 339 -2.99 -2.97 -4.59
C PHE A 339 -2.90 -4.18 -3.63
N TRP A 340 -2.55 -4.01 -2.35
CA TRP A 340 -2.73 -5.07 -1.35
C TRP A 340 -4.21 -5.40 -1.17
N VAL A 341 -5.07 -4.38 -1.08
CA VAL A 341 -6.52 -4.57 -1.01
C VAL A 341 -7.04 -5.27 -2.27
N PHE A 342 -6.60 -4.83 -3.45
CA PHE A 342 -6.98 -5.47 -4.71
C PHE A 342 -6.55 -6.93 -4.77
N SER A 343 -5.37 -7.26 -4.25
CA SER A 343 -4.91 -8.65 -4.18
C SER A 343 -5.86 -9.51 -3.34
N GLY A 344 -6.18 -9.10 -2.11
CA GLY A 344 -7.13 -9.81 -1.24
C GLY A 344 -8.50 -10.01 -1.92
N VAL A 345 -9.05 -8.93 -2.50
CA VAL A 345 -10.32 -8.95 -3.24
C VAL A 345 -10.28 -9.94 -4.41
N LEU A 346 -9.21 -9.91 -5.22
CA LEU A 346 -9.06 -10.78 -6.39
C LEU A 346 -8.89 -12.25 -6.00
N PHE A 347 -8.22 -12.55 -4.89
CA PHE A 347 -8.19 -13.90 -4.30
C PHE A 347 -9.61 -14.36 -3.91
N GLY A 348 -10.38 -13.48 -3.26
CA GLY A 348 -11.79 -13.74 -2.90
C GLY A 348 -12.67 -14.03 -4.12
N ILE A 349 -12.60 -13.19 -5.16
CA ILE A 349 -13.32 -13.39 -6.42
C ILE A 349 -12.88 -14.70 -7.09
N GLY A 350 -11.58 -15.00 -7.15
CA GLY A 350 -11.06 -16.25 -7.68
C GLY A 350 -11.65 -17.48 -6.98
N ALA A 351 -11.72 -17.46 -5.65
CA ALA A 351 -12.36 -18.49 -4.86
C ALA A 351 -13.88 -18.59 -5.11
N ALA A 352 -14.55 -17.45 -5.28
CA ALA A 352 -15.98 -17.40 -5.61
C ALA A 352 -16.30 -18.06 -6.95
N LEU A 353 -15.52 -17.74 -7.98
CA LEU A 353 -15.69 -18.27 -9.33
C LEU A 353 -15.38 -19.77 -9.42
N GLU A 354 -14.34 -20.26 -8.72
CA GLU A 354 -14.03 -21.69 -8.71
C GLU A 354 -15.19 -22.51 -8.13
N HIS A 355 -15.83 -21.99 -7.08
CA HIS A 355 -16.98 -22.65 -6.45
C HIS A 355 -18.17 -22.76 -7.39
N ASP A 356 -18.48 -21.68 -8.13
CA ASP A 356 -19.55 -21.65 -9.13
C ASP A 356 -19.28 -22.64 -10.27
N LEU A 357 -18.06 -22.66 -10.79
CA LEU A 357 -17.65 -23.60 -11.83
C LEU A 357 -17.79 -25.05 -11.38
N SER A 358 -17.35 -25.33 -10.14
CA SER A 358 -17.38 -26.66 -9.54
C SER A 358 -18.81 -27.16 -9.27
N SER A 359 -19.71 -26.28 -8.85
CA SER A 359 -21.12 -26.61 -8.58
C SER A 359 -21.95 -26.78 -9.86
N ARG A 360 -21.76 -25.93 -10.87
CA ARG A 360 -22.47 -25.99 -12.16
C ARG A 360 -22.09 -27.19 -13.02
N SER A 361 -20.85 -27.68 -12.93
CA SER A 361 -20.41 -28.89 -13.64
C SER A 361 -21.33 -30.09 -13.34
N ARG A 362 -21.88 -30.15 -12.12
CA ARG A 362 -22.71 -31.25 -11.66
C ARG A 362 -24.18 -31.14 -12.04
N SER A 363 -24.76 -29.95 -12.11
CA SER A 363 -26.18 -29.79 -12.49
C SER A 363 -26.44 -30.30 -13.91
N ARG A 364 -25.47 -30.13 -14.82
CA ARG A 364 -25.49 -30.72 -16.17
C ARG A 364 -25.34 -32.24 -16.18
N ALA A 365 -24.52 -32.82 -15.30
CA ALA A 365 -24.33 -34.27 -15.21
C ALA A 365 -25.52 -35.00 -14.55
N GLY A 366 -26.12 -34.39 -13.51
CA GLY A 366 -27.30 -34.92 -12.82
C GLY A 366 -28.59 -34.80 -13.61
N GLY A 367 -28.74 -33.75 -14.42
CA GLY A 367 -29.90 -33.59 -15.32
C GLY A 367 -29.98 -34.69 -16.38
N ARG A 368 -28.84 -35.07 -16.97
CA ARG A 368 -28.79 -36.14 -17.99
C ARG A 368 -29.12 -37.53 -17.46
N ARG A 369 -28.87 -37.81 -16.17
CA ARG A 369 -29.20 -39.11 -15.56
C ARG A 369 -30.66 -39.25 -15.11
N ARG A 370 -31.46 -38.18 -15.14
CA ARG A 370 -32.90 -38.22 -14.83
C ARG A 370 -33.77 -38.23 -16.08
N SER A 371 -33.17 -38.27 -17.26
CA SER A 371 -33.84 -38.26 -18.57
C SER A 371 -33.66 -39.57 -19.34
N ALA A 372 -33.14 -40.61 -18.69
CA ALA A 372 -32.91 -41.94 -19.27
C ALA A 372 -33.70 -42.99 -18.50
#